data_AF-A0A5J4P8T3-F1
#
_entry.id   AF-A0A5J4P8T3-F1
#
_cell.length_a   1.000
_cell.length_b   1.000
_cell.length_c   1.000
_cell.angle_alpha   90.00
_cell.angle_beta   90.00
_cell.angle_gamma   90.00
#
_symmetry.space_group_name_H-M   'P 1'
#
loop_
_entity.id
_entity.type
_entity.pdbx_description
1 polymer ?
#
loop_
_entity_poly.entity_id
_entity_poly.type
_entity_poly.pdbx_seq_one_letter_code
_entity_poly.pdbx_strand_id
1 'polypeptide(L)'
;MSYTKGIMPRYIGYKCTDYEYALNTVSPEYGGGFEIWRMLAPGMPRKHFYPRQGKSPHDGAVKDGKLITVRDANTLYTECAILWSEIPDVKKAIDRGDKIKFSARINDDGAGAACMELARERSVSKKNSRAFHPDWKEHWANEIEFGVEKSLIQ
;
A
#
# COMPACT_ATOMS: atom_id res chain seq x y z
N MET A 1 -17.29 -9.22 8.75
CA MET A 1 -16.74 -9.77 10.03
C MET A 1 -17.69 -9.31 11.12
N SER A 2 -18.41 -10.23 11.79
CA SER A 2 -19.31 -9.86 12.88
C SER A 2 -18.48 -9.46 14.10
N TYR A 3 -18.65 -8.23 14.60
CA TYR A 3 -18.00 -7.80 15.84
C TYR A 3 -18.59 -8.58 17.02
N THR A 4 -17.75 -9.03 17.95
CA THR A 4 -18.22 -9.63 19.20
C THR A 4 -19.10 -8.60 19.92
N LYS A 5 -20.29 -9.02 20.36
CA LYS A 5 -21.26 -8.15 21.05
C LYS A 5 -20.57 -7.44 22.23
N GLY A 6 -20.67 -6.12 22.28
CA GLY A 6 -20.08 -5.28 23.33
C GLY A 6 -18.69 -4.72 23.03
N ILE A 7 -18.05 -5.09 21.91
CA ILE A 7 -16.78 -4.48 21.49
C ILE A 7 -17.08 -3.33 20.52
N MET A 8 -16.54 -2.14 20.79
CA MET A 8 -16.66 -1.02 19.87
C MET A 8 -16.08 -1.40 18.49
N PRO A 9 -16.71 -1.00 17.37
CA PRO A 9 -16.15 -1.24 16.04
C PRO A 9 -14.69 -0.78 15.97
N ARG A 10 -13.81 -1.62 15.41
CA ARG A 10 -12.37 -1.33 15.23
C ARG A 10 -11.59 -1.09 16.54
N TYR A 11 -12.11 -1.56 17.67
CA TYR A 11 -11.38 -1.52 18.95
C TYR A 11 -10.09 -2.34 18.90
N ILE A 12 -10.14 -3.53 18.29
CA ILE A 12 -8.96 -4.36 17.97
C ILE A 12 -8.46 -4.10 16.54
N GLY A 13 -7.28 -4.63 16.21
CA GLY A 13 -6.73 -4.55 14.85
C GLY A 13 -7.68 -5.13 13.81
N TYR A 14 -7.80 -4.46 12.67
CA TYR A 14 -8.77 -4.78 11.61
C TYR A 14 -8.13 -4.60 10.23
N LYS A 15 -8.56 -5.33 9.21
CA LYS A 15 -8.09 -5.10 7.83
C LYS A 15 -8.48 -3.69 7.37
N CYS A 16 -7.51 -2.86 7.00
CA CYS A 16 -7.71 -1.47 6.59
C CYS A 16 -7.26 -1.18 5.14
N THR A 17 -6.81 -2.20 4.41
CA THR A 17 -6.31 -2.11 3.03
C THR A 17 -6.82 -3.32 2.24
N ASP A 18 -7.30 -3.09 1.01
CA ASP A 18 -7.71 -4.17 0.11
C ASP A 18 -6.61 -4.64 -0.82
N TYR A 19 -5.73 -3.71 -1.21
CA TYR A 19 -4.57 -3.92 -2.05
C TYR A 19 -3.33 -3.30 -1.41
N GLU A 20 -2.18 -3.94 -1.56
CA GLU A 20 -0.89 -3.43 -1.10
C GLU A 20 0.21 -3.79 -2.09
N TYR A 21 1.11 -2.84 -2.32
CA TYR A 21 2.27 -3.00 -3.18
C TYR A 21 3.51 -2.44 -2.49
N ALA A 22 4.64 -3.13 -2.62
CA ALA A 22 5.95 -2.60 -2.25
C ALA A 22 6.60 -1.99 -3.50
N LEU A 23 7.13 -0.78 -3.37
CA LEU A 23 7.74 -0.03 -4.47
C LEU A 23 9.25 0.00 -4.24
N ASN A 24 10.00 -0.75 -5.05
CA ASN A 24 11.45 -0.89 -4.90
C ASN A 24 12.15 -0.35 -6.14
N THR A 25 13.04 0.63 -5.98
CA THR A 25 14.01 0.99 -7.02
C THR A 25 15.24 0.12 -6.82
N VAL A 26 15.69 -0.55 -7.88
CA VAL A 26 16.77 -1.54 -7.79
C VAL A 26 18.10 -0.83 -8.14
N SER A 27 19.11 -0.99 -7.28
CA SER A 27 20.46 -0.45 -7.51
C SER A 27 21.05 -1.02 -8.79
N PRO A 28 21.82 -0.23 -9.58
CA PRO A 28 22.52 -0.73 -10.77
C PRO A 28 23.39 -1.97 -10.53
N GLU A 29 23.98 -2.12 -9.34
CA GLU A 29 24.81 -3.28 -8.99
C GLU A 29 24.03 -4.61 -8.95
N TYR A 30 22.71 -4.54 -8.79
CA TYR A 30 21.79 -5.69 -8.79
C TYR A 30 20.98 -5.78 -10.10
N GLY A 31 21.43 -5.11 -11.17
CA GLY A 31 20.78 -5.12 -12.48
C GLY A 31 19.93 -3.87 -12.79
N GLY A 32 19.75 -2.97 -11.82
CA GLY A 32 19.02 -1.73 -12.01
C GLY A 32 17.51 -1.91 -12.24
N GLY A 33 16.83 -0.80 -12.56
CA GLY A 33 15.40 -0.78 -12.82
C GLY A 33 14.54 -0.66 -11.57
N PHE A 34 13.41 -1.35 -11.55
CA PHE A 34 12.45 -1.29 -10.45
C PHE A 34 11.69 -2.60 -10.28
N GLU A 35 11.07 -2.74 -9.11
CA GLU A 35 10.14 -3.80 -8.80
C GLU A 35 8.93 -3.20 -8.06
N ILE A 36 7.73 -3.47 -8.58
CA ILE A 36 6.47 -3.20 -7.88
C ILE A 36 5.94 -4.55 -7.43
N TRP A 37 6.18 -4.93 -6.18
CA TRP A 37 5.85 -6.26 -5.68
C TRP A 37 4.45 -6.30 -5.04
N ARG A 38 3.62 -7.27 -5.43
CA ARG A 38 2.27 -7.44 -4.87
C ARG A 38 2.35 -8.04 -3.46
N MET A 39 1.84 -7.31 -2.48
CA MET A 39 1.87 -7.67 -1.06
C MET A 39 0.50 -8.16 -0.59
N LEU A 40 -0.57 -7.60 -1.14
CA LEU A 40 -1.94 -7.98 -0.87
C LEU A 40 -2.81 -7.68 -2.08
N ALA A 41 -3.69 -8.61 -2.42
CA ALA A 41 -4.81 -8.40 -3.34
C ALA A 41 -5.98 -9.31 -2.92
N PRO A 42 -7.22 -9.03 -3.36
CA PRO A 42 -8.34 -9.93 -3.15
C PRO A 42 -8.03 -11.35 -3.62
N GLY A 43 -8.35 -12.35 -2.78
CA GLY A 43 -8.06 -13.77 -3.03
C GLY A 43 -6.65 -14.23 -2.62
N MET A 44 -5.73 -13.31 -2.34
CA MET A 44 -4.39 -13.65 -1.86
C MET A 44 -4.41 -14.05 -0.38
N PRO A 45 -3.77 -15.16 0.03
CA PRO A 45 -3.54 -15.45 1.43
C PRO A 45 -2.72 -14.32 2.08
N ARG A 46 -3.17 -13.83 3.23
CA ARG A 46 -2.41 -12.85 4.01
C ARG A 46 -1.13 -13.50 4.52
N LYS A 47 0.02 -13.13 3.97
CA LYS A 47 1.33 -13.71 4.31
C LYS A 47 2.45 -12.69 4.09
N HIS A 48 3.61 -12.96 4.67
CA HIS A 48 4.83 -12.21 4.34
C HIS A 48 5.38 -12.66 2.98
N PHE A 49 6.15 -11.79 2.33
CA PHE A 49 6.78 -12.04 1.02
C PHE A 49 8.11 -12.81 1.14
N TYR A 50 8.46 -13.34 2.32
CA TYR A 50 9.71 -14.05 2.52
C TYR A 50 9.73 -15.40 1.79
N PRO A 51 10.90 -15.85 1.26
CA PRO A 51 11.01 -17.08 0.46
C PRO A 51 10.51 -18.37 1.13
N ARG A 52 10.52 -18.41 2.47
CA ARG A 52 10.06 -19.56 3.28
C ARG A 52 8.53 -19.67 3.42
N GLN A 53 7.78 -18.68 2.93
CA GLN A 53 6.33 -18.67 2.99
C GLN A 53 5.74 -19.49 1.85
N GLY A 54 4.54 -20.05 2.04
CA GLY A 54 3.83 -20.76 0.96
C GLY A 54 3.63 -19.86 -0.27
N LYS A 55 3.77 -20.43 -1.46
CA LYS A 55 3.57 -19.69 -2.72
C LYS A 55 2.07 -19.45 -2.95
N SER A 56 1.75 -18.27 -3.47
CA SER A 56 0.42 -17.90 -3.98
C SER A 56 0.51 -17.68 -5.49
N PRO A 57 -0.54 -18.02 -6.27
CA PRO A 57 -0.64 -17.60 -7.67
C PRO A 57 -0.60 -16.08 -7.86
N HIS A 58 -0.90 -15.32 -6.80
CA HIS A 58 -0.86 -13.85 -6.80
C HIS A 58 0.51 -13.27 -6.41
N ASP A 59 1.47 -14.10 -5.98
CA ASP A 59 2.82 -13.63 -5.68
C ASP A 59 3.50 -13.13 -6.96
N GLY A 60 4.30 -12.08 -6.84
CA GLY A 60 5.14 -11.58 -7.92
C GLY A 60 5.09 -10.08 -8.12
N ALA A 61 6.01 -9.61 -8.96
CA ALA A 61 6.02 -8.25 -9.45
C ALA A 61 4.84 -7.98 -10.39
N VAL A 62 4.34 -6.75 -10.37
CA VAL A 62 3.42 -6.22 -11.39
C VAL A 62 4.17 -6.16 -12.72
N LYS A 63 3.64 -6.81 -13.76
CA LYS A 63 4.33 -6.99 -15.05
C LYS A 63 4.47 -5.68 -15.83
N ASP A 64 3.38 -4.93 -15.94
CA ASP A 64 3.30 -3.73 -16.79
C ASP A 64 3.30 -2.42 -15.99
N GLY A 65 3.71 -2.48 -14.72
CA GLY A 65 3.82 -1.31 -13.86
C GLY A 65 4.98 -0.41 -14.29
N LYS A 66 4.98 0.84 -13.83
CA LYS A 66 6.12 1.77 -14.00
C LYS A 66 6.45 2.42 -12.68
N LEU A 67 7.72 2.50 -12.33
CA LEU A 67 8.20 3.21 -11.15
C LEU A 67 9.44 4.01 -11.54
N ILE A 68 9.46 5.28 -11.15
CA ILE A 68 10.65 6.10 -11.20
C ILE A 68 10.83 6.78 -9.84
N THR A 69 12.08 6.81 -9.39
CA THR A 69 12.48 7.56 -8.21
C THR A 69 13.63 8.48 -8.60
N VAL A 70 13.45 9.78 -8.43
CA VAL A 70 14.47 10.80 -8.74
C VAL A 70 14.77 11.56 -7.47
N ARG A 71 16.06 11.71 -7.16
CA ARG A 71 16.50 12.64 -6.12
C ARG A 71 16.93 13.94 -6.78
N ASP A 72 16.31 15.03 -6.36
CA ASP A 72 16.76 16.38 -6.71
C ASP A 72 17.06 17.13 -5.41
N ALA A 73 18.33 17.48 -5.21
CA ALA A 73 18.88 17.98 -3.96
C ALA A 73 18.44 17.16 -2.73
N ASN A 74 17.62 17.76 -1.86
CA ASN A 74 17.14 17.16 -0.62
C ASN A 74 15.75 16.53 -0.75
N THR A 75 15.18 16.49 -1.95
CA THR A 75 13.84 15.95 -2.19
C THR A 75 13.91 14.66 -3.00
N LEU A 76 13.15 13.66 -2.55
CA LEU A 76 12.96 12.41 -3.25
C LEU A 76 11.57 12.42 -3.90
N TYR A 77 11.54 12.39 -5.23
CA TYR A 77 10.32 12.25 -6.01
C TYR A 77 10.15 10.79 -6.41
N THR A 78 8.99 10.21 -6.11
CA THR A 78 8.64 8.85 -6.52
C THR A 78 7.32 8.90 -7.28
N GLU A 79 7.34 8.45 -8.53
CA GLU A 79 6.14 8.30 -9.35
C GLU A 79 5.92 6.83 -9.70
N CYS A 80 4.70 6.36 -9.50
CA CYS A 80 4.31 4.97 -9.72
C CYS A 80 3.02 4.90 -10.53
N ALA A 81 3.01 4.05 -11.56
CA ALA A 81 1.83 3.71 -12.33
C ALA A 81 1.54 2.21 -12.19
N ILE A 82 0.33 1.90 -11.72
CA ILE A 82 -0.21 0.55 -11.63
C ILE A 82 -1.45 0.50 -12.52
N LEU A 83 -1.55 -0.51 -13.38
CA LEU A 83 -2.69 -0.66 -14.29
C LEU A 83 -3.98 -0.92 -13.51
N TRP A 84 -5.12 -0.46 -14.02
CA TRP A 84 -6.43 -0.72 -13.40
C TRP A 84 -6.78 -2.22 -13.33
N SER A 85 -6.19 -3.05 -14.18
CA SER A 85 -6.33 -4.52 -14.12
C SER A 85 -5.74 -5.14 -12.85
N GLU A 86 -4.80 -4.46 -12.19
CA GLU A 86 -4.21 -4.89 -10.92
C GLU A 86 -5.10 -4.56 -9.72
N ILE A 87 -5.87 -3.48 -9.82
CA ILE A 87 -6.75 -2.96 -8.76
C ILE A 87 -8.20 -2.74 -9.26
N PRO A 88 -8.84 -3.77 -9.86
CA PRO A 88 -10.11 -3.61 -10.56
C PRO A 88 -11.24 -3.11 -9.68
N ASP A 89 -11.26 -3.47 -8.39
CA ASP A 89 -12.31 -3.04 -7.47
C ASP A 89 -12.17 -1.55 -7.11
N VAL A 90 -10.93 -1.04 -7.04
CA VAL A 90 -10.66 0.40 -6.89
C VAL A 90 -11.14 1.16 -8.11
N LYS A 91 -10.85 0.67 -9.33
CA LYS A 91 -11.32 1.30 -10.57
C LYS A 91 -12.85 1.36 -10.61
N LYS A 92 -13.53 0.25 -10.30
CA LYS A 92 -15.00 0.22 -10.24
C LYS A 92 -15.57 1.19 -9.22
N ALA A 93 -14.92 1.36 -8.06
CA ALA A 93 -15.33 2.35 -7.06
C ALA A 93 -15.21 3.77 -7.61
N ILE A 94 -14.07 4.11 -8.19
CA ILE A 94 -13.84 5.42 -8.83
C ILE A 94 -14.87 5.68 -9.93
N ASP A 95 -15.16 4.69 -10.78
CA ASP A 95 -16.13 4.82 -11.88
C ASP A 95 -17.56 5.08 -11.43
N ARG A 96 -17.93 4.61 -10.24
CA ARG A 96 -19.21 4.93 -9.60
C ARG A 96 -19.23 6.29 -8.91
N GLY A 97 -18.08 6.96 -8.83
CA GLY A 97 -17.90 8.17 -8.02
C GLY A 97 -17.78 7.89 -6.52
N ASP A 98 -17.52 6.64 -6.14
CA ASP A 98 -17.24 6.30 -4.75
C ASP A 98 -15.89 6.89 -4.34
N LYS A 99 -15.76 7.21 -3.05
CA LYS A 99 -14.49 7.63 -2.48
C LYS A 99 -13.62 6.40 -2.22
N ILE A 100 -12.31 6.60 -2.30
CA ILE A 100 -11.30 5.57 -2.00
C ILE A 100 -10.45 6.00 -0.81
N LYS A 101 -9.66 5.07 -0.27
CA LYS A 101 -8.61 5.40 0.70
C LYS A 101 -7.27 5.08 0.07
N PHE A 102 -6.30 5.97 0.29
CA PHE A 102 -4.95 5.82 -0.24
C PHE A 102 -3.96 6.01 0.90
N SER A 103 -2.99 5.11 1.03
CA SER A 103 -1.95 5.19 2.06
C SER A 103 -0.60 4.96 1.42
N ALA A 104 0.38 5.75 1.84
CA ALA A 104 1.78 5.57 1.47
C ALA A 104 2.65 5.53 2.72
N ARG A 105 3.64 4.62 2.72
CA ARG A 105 4.67 4.50 3.75
C ARG A 105 6.04 4.52 3.08
N ILE A 106 6.90 5.42 3.54
CA ILE A 106 8.30 5.49 3.14
C ILE A 106 9.10 4.90 4.30
N ASN A 107 9.77 3.78 4.03
CA ASN A 107 10.65 3.15 5.02
C ASN A 107 12.01 3.86 5.01
N ASP A 108 12.56 4.08 6.19
CA ASP A 108 13.94 4.56 6.37
C ASP A 108 14.75 3.45 7.06
N ASP A 109 15.68 2.86 6.32
CA ASP A 109 16.53 1.78 6.83
C ASP A 109 17.58 2.28 7.83
N GLY A 110 17.98 3.57 7.75
CA GLY A 110 18.91 4.19 8.69
C GLY A 110 18.25 4.57 10.02
N ALA A 111 16.93 4.72 10.03
CA ALA A 111 16.13 5.03 11.20
C ALA A 111 14.76 4.32 11.14
N GLY A 112 14.73 3.03 11.48
CA GLY A 112 13.51 2.20 11.35
C GLY A 112 12.29 2.63 12.17
N ALA A 113 12.41 3.62 13.07
CA ALA A 113 11.31 4.27 13.78
C ALA A 113 10.85 5.61 13.14
N ALA A 114 11.60 6.10 12.15
CA ALA A 114 11.38 7.35 11.44
C ALA A 114 10.62 7.17 10.12
N CYS A 115 9.93 6.03 9.93
CA CYS A 115 9.07 5.84 8.76
C CYS A 115 8.07 6.99 8.63
N MET A 116 7.97 7.52 7.42
CA MET A 116 6.97 8.54 7.08
C MET A 116 5.73 7.82 6.55
N GLU A 117 4.57 8.14 7.12
CA GLU A 117 3.32 7.52 6.73
C GLU A 117 2.22 8.59 6.65
N LEU A 118 1.44 8.57 5.57
CA LEU A 118 0.47 9.62 5.28
C LEU A 118 -0.56 9.88 6.40
N ALA A 119 -0.93 8.81 7.10
CA ALA A 119 -1.94 8.79 8.16
C ALA A 119 -1.38 9.08 9.56
N ARG A 120 -0.06 9.19 9.72
CA ARG A 120 0.57 9.38 11.03
C ARG A 120 0.05 10.66 11.68
N GLU A 121 -0.33 10.55 12.96
CA GLU A 121 -0.80 11.67 13.80
C GLU A 121 -2.04 12.42 13.28
N ARG A 122 -2.76 11.86 12.29
CA ARG A 122 -4.07 12.36 11.88
C ARG A 122 -5.12 11.97 12.93
N SER A 123 -6.04 12.88 13.25
CA SER A 123 -7.09 12.67 14.27
C SER A 123 -8.01 11.48 13.97
N VAL A 124 -8.22 11.17 12.70
CA VAL A 124 -9.06 10.05 12.25
C VAL A 124 -8.31 8.72 12.16
N SER A 125 -6.99 8.74 12.37
CA SER A 125 -6.13 7.56 12.20
C SER A 125 -5.81 6.91 13.55
N LYS A 126 -5.60 5.58 13.49
CA LYS A 126 -5.28 4.76 14.66
C LYS A 126 -4.16 3.79 14.31
N LYS A 127 -3.26 3.53 15.26
CA LYS A 127 -2.29 2.43 15.15
C LYS A 127 -3.00 1.11 14.91
N ASN A 128 -2.57 0.39 13.88
CA ASN A 128 -3.11 -0.88 13.44
C ASN A 128 -1.96 -1.78 12.96
N SER A 129 -2.19 -3.08 12.83
CA SER A 129 -1.16 -4.05 12.44
C SER A 129 -1.51 -4.85 11.18
N ARG A 130 -2.50 -4.38 10.43
CA ARG A 130 -3.14 -5.14 9.35
C ARG A 130 -2.93 -4.54 7.95
N ALA A 131 -1.90 -3.71 7.78
CA ALA A 131 -1.43 -3.25 6.48
C ALA A 131 0.09 -3.04 6.43
N PHE A 132 0.62 -2.83 5.22
CA PHE A 132 2.04 -2.64 4.91
C PHE A 132 2.93 -3.76 5.45
N HIS A 133 2.64 -4.98 4.99
CA HIS A 133 3.39 -6.18 5.35
C HIS A 133 4.91 -5.95 5.27
N PRO A 134 5.70 -6.47 6.24
CA PRO A 134 5.29 -7.35 7.34
C PRO A 134 4.62 -6.61 8.51
N ASP A 135 3.64 -7.28 9.12
CA ASP A 135 2.71 -6.77 10.16
C ASP A 135 3.35 -6.35 11.49
N TRP A 136 4.67 -6.54 11.67
CA TRP A 136 5.40 -6.18 12.90
C TRP A 136 6.01 -4.78 12.86
N LYS A 137 5.78 -4.01 11.79
CA LYS A 137 6.17 -2.59 11.72
C LYS A 137 4.99 -1.71 12.09
N GLU A 138 5.27 -0.52 12.61
CA GLU A 138 4.22 0.46 12.89
C GLU A 138 3.44 0.79 11.61
N HIS A 139 2.12 0.85 11.76
CA HIS A 139 1.20 1.31 10.73
C HIS A 139 0.06 2.12 11.39
N TRP A 140 -0.27 3.24 10.78
CA TRP A 140 -1.43 4.06 11.08
C TRP A 140 -2.50 3.85 10.02
N ALA A 141 -3.63 3.26 10.42
CA ALA A 141 -4.73 3.04 9.50
C ALA A 141 -5.24 4.39 8.96
N ASN A 142 -5.25 4.52 7.64
CA ASN A 142 -5.79 5.71 7.00
C ASN A 142 -7.30 5.59 6.89
N GLU A 143 -8.01 6.53 7.50
CA GLU A 143 -9.46 6.66 7.42
C GLU A 143 -9.90 7.86 6.58
N ILE A 144 -8.94 8.63 6.05
CA ILE A 144 -9.19 9.76 5.16
C ILE A 144 -9.62 9.23 3.80
N GLU A 145 -10.73 9.78 3.32
CA GLU A 145 -11.30 9.46 2.02
C GLU A 145 -10.79 10.42 0.95
N PHE A 146 -10.47 9.90 -0.23
CA PHE A 146 -9.99 10.61 -1.40
C PHE A 146 -11.01 10.48 -2.52
N GLY A 147 -11.26 11.60 -3.20
CA GLY A 147 -11.91 11.61 -4.51
C GLY A 147 -10.87 11.61 -5.62
N VAL A 148 -11.26 11.16 -6.81
CA VAL A 148 -10.44 11.29 -8.01
C VAL A 148 -11.03 12.43 -8.84
N GLU A 149 -10.20 13.42 -9.14
CA GLU A 149 -10.58 14.49 -10.07
C GLU A 149 -10.73 13.90 -11.48
N LYS A 150 -11.80 14.28 -12.19
CA LYS A 150 -11.97 13.90 -13.59
C LYS A 150 -10.91 14.67 -14.40
N SER A 151 -9.90 13.97 -14.90
CA SER A 151 -8.90 14.57 -15.77
C SER A 151 -9.57 15.09 -17.04
N LEU A 152 -9.32 16.36 -17.38
CA LEU A 152 -9.81 17.01 -18.61
C LEU A 152 -9.08 16.56 -19.89
N ILE A 153 -8.17 15.59 -19.79
CA ILE A 153 -7.35 15.11 -20.89
C ILE A 153 -7.81 13.69 -21.24
N GLN A 154 -8.57 13.60 -22.34
CA GLN A 154 -8.88 12.37 -23.07
C GLN A 154 -7.86 12.14 -24.18
#